data_AF-A0A1G1GGP0-F1
#
_entry.id   AF-A0A1G1GGP0-F1
#
_cell.length_a   1.000
_cell.length_b   1.000
_cell.length_c   1.000
_cell.angle_alpha   90.00
_cell.angle_beta   90.00
_cell.angle_gamma   90.00
#
_symmetry.space_group_name_H-M   'P 1'
#
loop_
_entity.id
_entity.type
_entity.pdbx_description
1 polymer ?
#
loop_
_entity_poly.entity_id
_entity_poly.type
_entity_poly.pdbx_seq_one_letter_code
_entity_poly.pdbx_strand_id
1 'polypeptide(L)'
;MQYWDKSSLINPSHRTEGGHGRYTFSDLIAIRAAKKLIDAGVSVQRIRKSIGQLKHILPTIKKPLEELTLVATGDVILVFYEDTAFEAITGQEWILDIADVHREVEKWRKKRKVIGKYRKLKAVNGG
;
A
#
# COMPACT_ATOMS: atom_id res chain seq x y z
N MET A 1 9.62 -27.17 9.47
CA MET A 1 10.35 -25.91 9.13
C MET A 1 10.93 -25.87 7.71
N GLN A 2 10.98 -26.97 6.93
CA GLN A 2 11.69 -27.05 5.62
C GLN A 2 11.04 -26.33 4.41
N TYR A 3 9.88 -25.69 4.53
CA TYR A 3 9.20 -25.10 3.37
C TYR A 3 9.78 -23.74 2.94
N TRP A 4 10.23 -22.91 3.89
CA TRP A 4 10.68 -21.54 3.61
C TRP A 4 12.07 -21.46 2.99
N ASP A 5 12.98 -22.34 3.45
CA ASP A 5 14.38 -22.41 3.01
C ASP A 5 14.51 -22.79 1.53
N LYS A 6 13.60 -23.64 1.02
CA LYS A 6 13.51 -23.98 -0.41
C LYS A 6 12.88 -22.89 -1.27
N SER A 7 12.06 -22.03 -0.66
CA SER A 7 11.34 -20.96 -1.36
C SER A 7 12.10 -19.63 -1.41
N SER A 8 13.28 -19.52 -0.76
CA SER A 8 14.07 -18.27 -0.62
C SER A 8 13.28 -17.03 -0.17
N LEU A 9 12.07 -17.22 0.38
CA LEU A 9 11.19 -16.11 0.74
C LEU A 9 11.73 -15.35 1.95
N ILE A 10 12.29 -16.09 2.92
CA ILE A 10 12.91 -15.54 4.12
C ILE A 10 14.19 -16.31 4.38
N ASN A 11 15.30 -15.58 4.44
CA ASN A 11 16.60 -16.12 4.78
C ASN A 11 16.91 -15.82 6.25
N PRO A 12 17.59 -16.72 6.97
CA PRO A 12 18.06 -16.44 8.32
C PRO A 12 18.99 -15.21 8.31
N SER A 13 18.82 -14.32 9.29
CA SER A 13 19.64 -13.11 9.42
C SER A 13 21.13 -13.40 9.67
N HIS A 14 21.46 -14.55 10.26
CA HIS A 14 22.84 -14.96 10.51
C HIS A 14 23.09 -16.39 10.01
N ARG A 15 24.31 -16.65 9.54
CA ARG A 15 24.79 -18.01 9.21
C ARG A 15 26.06 -18.31 10.02
N THR A 16 26.16 -19.52 10.55
CA THR A 16 27.37 -20.03 11.19
C THR A 16 28.41 -20.45 10.15
N GLU A 17 29.68 -20.57 10.53
CA GLU A 17 30.74 -21.14 9.67
C GLU A 17 30.39 -22.54 9.14
N GLY A 18 29.65 -23.36 9.91
CA GLY A 18 29.12 -24.66 9.47
C GLY A 18 27.87 -24.60 8.58
N GLY A 19 27.45 -23.42 8.10
CA GLY A 19 26.33 -23.25 7.18
C GLY A 19 24.92 -23.22 7.80
N HIS A 20 24.78 -23.51 9.10
CA HIS A 20 23.50 -23.42 9.80
C HIS A 20 23.00 -21.98 9.93
N GLY A 21 21.73 -21.77 9.61
CA GLY A 21 21.04 -20.49 9.81
C GLY A 21 20.65 -20.26 11.26
N ARG A 22 20.91 -19.06 11.78
CA ARG A 22 20.38 -18.57 13.05
C ARG A 22 19.32 -17.52 12.75
N TYR A 23 18.09 -17.83 13.15
CA TYR A 23 16.94 -16.95 12.99
C TYR A 23 16.83 -16.01 14.20
N THR A 24 16.71 -14.73 13.92
CA THR A 24 16.37 -13.71 14.92
C THR A 24 14.87 -13.73 15.20
N PHE A 25 14.44 -13.05 16.27
CA PHE A 25 13.01 -12.86 16.53
C PHE A 25 12.29 -12.18 15.34
N SER A 26 12.92 -11.18 14.72
CA SER A 26 12.47 -10.56 13.47
C SER A 26 12.23 -11.57 12.36
N ASP A 27 13.16 -12.51 12.15
CA ASP A 27 12.98 -13.53 11.11
C ASP A 27 11.76 -14.40 11.40
N LEU A 28 11.47 -14.70 12.67
CA LEU A 28 10.27 -15.45 13.06
C LEU A 28 8.97 -14.67 12.81
N ILE A 29 8.97 -13.35 13.02
CA ILE A 29 7.84 -12.48 12.66
C ILE A 29 7.60 -12.55 11.17
N ALA A 30 8.64 -12.34 10.35
CA ALA A 30 8.54 -12.41 8.91
C ALA A 30 8.01 -13.77 8.45
N ILE A 31 8.50 -14.88 9.04
CA ILE A 31 8.05 -16.25 8.70
C ILE A 31 6.57 -16.41 9.01
N ARG A 32 6.11 -15.88 10.14
CA ARG A 32 4.70 -15.96 10.52
C ARG A 32 3.81 -15.07 9.64
N ALA A 33 4.28 -13.89 9.24
CA ALA A 33 3.57 -13.01 8.32
C ALA A 33 3.43 -13.65 6.93
N ALA A 34 4.54 -14.17 6.37
CA ALA A 34 4.54 -14.92 5.13
C ALA A 34 3.59 -16.13 5.17
N LYS A 35 3.61 -16.89 6.28
CA LYS A 35 2.67 -18.00 6.47
C LYS A 35 1.22 -17.54 6.42
N LYS A 36 0.87 -16.45 7.11
CA LYS A 36 -0.49 -15.91 7.10
C LYS A 36 -0.95 -15.50 5.68
N LEU A 37 -0.05 -14.92 4.88
CA LEU A 37 -0.36 -14.57 3.49
C LEU A 37 -0.62 -15.82 2.64
N ILE A 38 0.20 -16.86 2.79
CA ILE A 38 -0.01 -18.14 2.08
C ILE A 38 -1.31 -18.80 2.52
N ASP A 39 -1.58 -18.85 3.83
CA ASP A 39 -2.81 -19.44 4.37
C ASP A 39 -4.06 -18.65 3.90
N ALA A 40 -3.91 -17.37 3.56
CA ALA A 40 -4.95 -16.52 2.95
C ALA A 40 -5.07 -16.66 1.42
N GLY A 41 -4.27 -17.55 0.80
CA GLY A 41 -4.34 -17.86 -0.63
C GLY A 41 -3.38 -17.06 -1.53
N VAL A 42 -2.50 -16.22 -0.95
CA VAL A 42 -1.52 -15.47 -1.73
C VAL A 42 -0.36 -16.37 -2.14
N SER A 43 -0.01 -16.37 -3.43
CA SER A 43 1.08 -17.22 -3.92
C SER A 43 2.46 -16.73 -3.44
N VAL A 44 3.39 -17.68 -3.22
CA VAL A 44 4.80 -17.39 -2.82
C VAL A 44 5.45 -16.38 -3.76
N GLN A 45 5.23 -16.53 -5.07
CA GLN A 45 5.79 -15.64 -6.08
C GLN A 45 5.21 -14.23 -5.99
N ARG A 46 3.92 -14.11 -5.69
CA ARG A 46 3.27 -12.81 -5.45
C ARG A 46 3.84 -12.14 -4.21
N ILE A 47 3.98 -12.86 -3.09
CA ILE A 47 4.61 -12.33 -1.87
C ILE A 47 6.02 -11.82 -2.18
N ARG A 48 6.85 -12.60 -2.89
CA ARG A 48 8.21 -12.20 -3.27
C ARG A 48 8.21 -10.93 -4.12
N LYS A 49 7.34 -10.85 -5.13
CA LYS A 49 7.23 -9.67 -6.01
C LYS A 49 6.77 -8.45 -5.21
N SER A 50 5.78 -8.59 -4.34
CA SER A 50 5.31 -7.53 -3.44
C SER A 50 6.43 -7.01 -2.54
N ILE A 51 7.20 -7.87 -1.87
CA ILE A 51 8.32 -7.43 -1.01
C ILE A 51 9.35 -6.64 -1.83
N GLY A 52 9.68 -7.10 -3.04
CA GLY A 52 10.59 -6.39 -3.93
C GLY A 52 10.07 -5.01 -4.30
N GLN A 53 8.82 -4.91 -4.75
CA GLN A 53 8.18 -3.64 -5.12
C GLN A 53 8.03 -2.69 -3.93
N LEU A 54 7.69 -3.21 -2.75
CA LEU A 54 7.54 -2.39 -1.55
C LEU A 54 8.83 -1.68 -1.14
N LYS A 55 9.99 -2.28 -1.38
CA LYS A 55 11.29 -1.61 -1.15
C LYS A 55 11.56 -0.47 -2.13
N HIS A 56 10.93 -0.48 -3.30
CA HIS A 56 11.02 0.61 -4.27
C HIS A 56 10.01 1.72 -3.96
N ILE A 57 8.78 1.35 -3.58
CA ILE A 57 7.69 2.29 -3.27
C ILE A 57 7.96 2.99 -1.93
N LEU A 58 8.39 2.24 -0.91
CA LEU A 58 8.65 2.71 0.45
C LEU A 58 10.14 2.49 0.81
N PRO A 59 11.06 3.32 0.32
CA PRO A 59 12.51 3.10 0.48
C PRO A 59 13.00 3.17 1.94
N THR A 60 12.21 3.78 2.83
CA THR A 60 12.48 3.82 4.28
C THR A 60 12.18 2.50 4.98
N ILE A 61 11.30 1.67 4.41
CA ILE A 61 10.85 0.40 4.97
C ILE A 61 11.81 -0.71 4.55
N LYS A 62 12.59 -1.22 5.50
CA LYS A 62 13.64 -2.21 5.22
C LYS A 62 13.07 -3.63 5.21
N LYS A 63 12.06 -3.88 6.02
CA LYS A 63 11.47 -5.19 6.27
C LYS A 63 9.94 -5.13 6.16
N PRO A 64 9.38 -5.14 4.94
CA PRO A 64 7.94 -4.98 4.70
C PRO A 64 7.03 -5.95 5.47
N LEU A 65 7.45 -7.21 5.66
CA LEU A 65 6.67 -8.21 6.40
C LEU A 65 6.65 -7.99 7.92
N GLU A 66 7.54 -7.15 8.44
CA GLU A 66 7.65 -6.83 9.87
C GLU A 66 7.05 -5.46 10.19
N GLU A 67 7.13 -4.53 9.24
CA GLU A 67 6.86 -3.10 9.45
C GLU A 67 5.50 -2.63 8.91
N LEU A 68 4.90 -3.35 7.96
CA LEU A 68 3.67 -2.91 7.27
C LEU A 68 2.44 -3.69 7.68
N THR A 69 1.29 -3.02 7.61
CA THR A 69 -0.02 -3.66 7.69
C THR A 69 -0.40 -4.18 6.31
N LEU A 70 -0.46 -5.51 6.17
CA LEU A 70 -0.78 -6.18 4.91
C LEU A 70 -2.17 -6.81 4.96
N VAL A 71 -2.97 -6.58 3.93
CA VAL A 71 -4.28 -7.19 3.75
C VAL A 71 -4.25 -8.09 2.53
N ALA A 72 -4.61 -9.36 2.72
CA ALA A 72 -4.72 -10.35 1.66
C ALA A 72 -6.17 -10.42 1.17
N THR A 73 -6.36 -10.16 -0.12
CA THR A 73 -7.66 -10.27 -0.81
C THR A 73 -7.45 -11.09 -2.08
N GLY A 74 -7.69 -12.40 -2.00
CA GLY A 74 -7.35 -13.33 -3.09
C GLY A 74 -5.84 -13.35 -3.33
N ASP A 75 -5.40 -13.13 -4.58
CA ASP A 75 -3.98 -13.00 -4.92
C ASP A 75 -3.49 -11.53 -4.90
N VAL A 76 -4.26 -10.61 -4.31
CA VAL A 76 -3.88 -9.20 -4.14
C VAL A 76 -3.40 -8.96 -2.71
N ILE A 77 -2.26 -8.27 -2.58
CA ILE A 77 -1.79 -7.72 -1.30
C ILE A 77 -2.00 -6.22 -1.32
N LEU A 78 -2.88 -5.74 -0.45
CA LEU A 78 -3.01 -4.32 -0.12
C LEU A 78 -2.11 -3.99 1.06
N VAL A 79 -1.58 -2.78 1.04
CA VAL A 79 -0.71 -2.24 2.08
C VAL A 79 -1.43 -1.05 2.67
N PHE A 80 -1.69 -1.09 3.98
CA PHE A 80 -2.09 0.08 4.74
C PHE A 80 -0.82 0.71 5.32
N TYR A 81 -0.57 1.95 4.94
CA TYR A 81 0.58 2.72 5.36
C TYR A 81 0.17 4.18 5.49
N GLU A 82 0.39 4.76 6.67
CA GLU A 82 -0.18 6.05 7.05
C GLU A 82 -1.71 6.06 6.82
N ASP A 83 -2.25 7.09 6.18
CA ASP A 83 -3.68 7.24 5.92
C ASP A 83 -4.10 6.78 4.51
N THR A 84 -3.24 6.03 3.81
CA THR A 84 -3.53 5.49 2.48
C THR A 84 -3.53 3.95 2.46
N ALA A 85 -4.14 3.39 1.42
CA ALA A 85 -4.01 1.98 1.08
C ALA A 85 -3.68 1.83 -0.40
N PHE A 86 -2.72 0.96 -0.72
CA PHE A 86 -2.32 0.73 -2.10
C PHE A 86 -1.99 -0.74 -2.38
N GLU A 87 -2.07 -1.15 -3.65
CA GLU A 87 -1.64 -2.48 -4.07
C GLU A 87 -0.10 -2.59 -4.05
N ALA A 88 0.43 -3.57 -3.35
CA ALA A 88 1.87 -3.74 -3.10
C ALA A 88 2.74 -3.84 -4.37
N ILE A 89 2.18 -4.27 -5.52
CA ILE A 89 2.96 -4.51 -6.75
C ILE A 89 2.88 -3.35 -7.72
N THR A 90 1.70 -2.76 -7.91
CA THR A 90 1.52 -1.67 -8.88
C THR A 90 1.69 -0.30 -8.23
N GLY A 91 1.55 -0.21 -6.91
CA GLY A 91 1.46 1.06 -6.19
C GLY A 91 0.12 1.78 -6.40
N GLN A 92 -0.86 1.14 -7.04
CA GLN A 92 -2.18 1.75 -7.24
C GLN A 92 -2.82 2.04 -5.88
N GLU A 93 -3.21 3.30 -5.65
CA GLU A 93 -3.94 3.74 -4.46
C GLU A 93 -5.43 3.37 -4.54
N TRP A 94 -6.00 2.95 -3.42
CA TRP A 94 -7.37 2.42 -3.31
C TRP A 94 -8.25 3.26 -2.39
N ILE A 95 -7.67 4.15 -1.59
CA ILE A 95 -8.43 5.12 -0.81
C ILE A 95 -8.71 6.34 -1.69
N LEU A 96 -10.00 6.62 -1.92
CA LEU A 96 -10.46 7.76 -2.71
C LEU A 96 -11.31 8.67 -1.81
N ASP A 97 -10.84 9.88 -1.53
CA ASP A 97 -11.58 10.85 -0.72
C ASP A 97 -12.70 11.54 -1.55
N ILE A 98 -13.79 10.80 -1.74
CA ILE A 98 -14.98 11.31 -2.45
C ILE A 98 -15.63 12.49 -1.70
N ALA A 99 -15.44 12.60 -0.38
CA ALA A 99 -15.98 13.71 0.38
C ALA A 99 -15.27 15.02 0.03
N ASP A 100 -13.96 15.00 -0.19
CA ASP A 100 -13.20 16.13 -0.70
C ASP A 100 -13.63 16.53 -2.11
N VAL A 101 -13.83 15.55 -2.99
CA VAL A 101 -14.36 15.81 -4.34
C VAL A 101 -15.72 16.52 -4.26
N HIS A 102 -16.61 16.06 -3.38
CA HIS A 102 -17.91 16.72 -3.16
C HIS A 102 -17.75 18.16 -2.67
N ARG A 103 -16.90 18.39 -1.66
CA ARG A 103 -16.62 19.74 -1.14
C ARG A 103 -16.07 20.67 -2.22
N GLU A 104 -15.19 20.15 -3.07
CA GLU A 104 -14.64 20.91 -4.19
C GLU A 104 -15.74 21.30 -5.18
N VAL A 105 -16.54 20.33 -5.65
CA VAL A 105 -17.64 20.57 -6.60
C VAL A 105 -18.60 21.64 -6.08
N GLU A 106 -18.96 21.61 -4.80
CA GLU A 106 -19.82 22.63 -4.20
C GLU A 106 -19.17 24.03 -4.19
N LYS A 107 -17.87 24.14 -3.95
CA LYS A 107 -17.14 25.42 -4.10
C LYS A 107 -17.21 25.94 -5.53
N TRP A 108 -17.06 25.08 -6.54
CA TRP A 108 -17.20 25.46 -7.95
C TRP A 108 -18.60 25.92 -8.30
N ARG A 109 -19.64 25.21 -7.83
CA ARG A 109 -21.05 25.60 -8.03
C ARG A 109 -21.33 26.99 -7.45
N LYS A 110 -20.83 27.29 -6.24
CA LYS A 110 -20.97 28.61 -5.61
C LYS A 110 -20.25 29.70 -6.41
N LYS A 111 -19.00 29.49 -6.83
CA LYS A 111 -18.23 30.44 -7.67
C LYS A 111 -18.96 30.75 -8.98
N ARG A 112 -19.50 29.74 -9.69
CA ARG A 112 -20.25 29.93 -10.93
C ARG A 112 -21.51 30.80 -10.73
N LYS A 113 -22.26 30.59 -9.63
CA LYS A 113 -23.43 31.43 -9.31
C LYS A 113 -23.04 32.91 -9.12
N VAL A 114 -21.93 33.18 -8.43
CA VAL A 114 -21.43 34.55 -8.22
C VAL A 114 -21.07 35.20 -9.55
N ILE A 115 -20.30 34.51 -10.40
CA ILE A 115 -19.89 35.01 -11.72
C ILE A 115 -21.12 35.29 -12.61
N GLY A 116 -22.10 34.39 -12.62
CA GLY A 116 -23.35 34.58 -13.36
C GLY A 116 -24.13 35.82 -12.90
N LYS A 117 -24.19 36.07 -11.59
CA LYS A 117 -24.84 37.26 -11.01
C LYS A 117 -24.13 38.55 -11.42
N TYR A 118 -22.80 38.59 -11.36
CA TYR A 118 -22.01 39.75 -11.80
C TYR A 118 -22.19 40.06 -13.29
N ARG A 119 -22.22 39.05 -14.16
CA ARG A 119 -22.46 39.24 -15.61
C ARG A 119 -23.84 39.83 -15.89
N LYS A 120 -24.90 39.37 -15.19
CA LYS A 120 -26.24 39.95 -15.32
C LYS A 120 -26.29 41.42 -14.88
N LEU A 121 -25.69 41.76 -13.74
CA LEU A 121 -25.66 43.14 -13.22
C LEU A 121 -24.92 44.10 -14.17
N LYS A 122 -23.78 43.68 -14.74
CA LYS A 122 -23.05 44.51 -15.73
C LYS A 122 -23.84 44.72 -17.02
N ALA A 123 -24.64 43.74 -17.47
CA ALA A 123 -25.45 43.88 -18.67
C ALA A 123 -26.65 44.83 -18.50
N VAL A 124 -27.16 44.98 -17.27
CA VAL A 124 -28.28 45.89 -16.95
C VAL A 124 -27.83 47.34 -16.75
N ASN A 125 -26.63 47.57 -16.20
CA ASN A 125 -26.12 48.91 -15.88
C ASN A 125 -25.23 49.51 -16.98
N GLY A 126 -25.07 48.82 -18.12
CA GLY A 126 -24.17 49.21 -19.20
C GLY A 126 -24.85 49.65 -20.50
N GLY A 127 -26.17 49.83 -20.48
CA GLY A 127 -26.97 50.42 -21.58
C GLY A 127 -27.74 51.63 -21.07
#